data_AF-A0A9W7LC15-F1
#
_entry.id   AF-A0A9W7LC15-F1
#
_cell.length_a   1.000
_cell.length_b   1.000
_cell.length_c   1.000
_cell.angle_alpha   90.00
_cell.angle_beta   90.00
_cell.angle_gamma   90.00
#
_symmetry.space_group_name_H-M   'P 1'
#
loop_
_entity.id
_entity.type
_entity.pdbx_description
1 polymer ?
#
loop_
_entity_poly.entity_id
_entity_poly.type
_entity_poly.pdbx_seq_one_letter_code
_entity_poly.pdbx_strand_id
1 'polypeptide(L)'
;MRQAQQKRNMTFIPGGVLRGFYDTIAKNNFSYILFIVAGIIVTENIYGSAVDAVWASKNNGKTFDTIDWSVFAEDDEEEEEEEEDDDE
;
A
#
# COMPACT_ATOMS: atom_id res chain seq x y z
N MET A 1 28.59 -49.65 5.78
CA MET A 1 27.71 -49.21 4.68
C MET A 1 27.63 -47.69 4.73
N ARG A 2 28.13 -46.98 3.72
CA ARG A 2 28.19 -45.50 3.70
C ARG A 2 26.79 -44.95 3.45
N GLN A 3 26.22 -44.23 4.41
CA GLN A 3 25.01 -43.46 4.19
C GLN A 3 25.35 -42.29 3.26
N ALA A 4 24.74 -42.29 2.08
CA ALA A 4 24.83 -41.18 1.14
C ALA A 4 24.18 -39.96 1.79
N GLN A 5 24.96 -38.90 2.01
CA GLN A 5 24.44 -37.63 2.47
C GLN A 5 23.44 -37.08 1.44
N GLN A 6 22.15 -37.20 1.76
CA GLN A 6 21.08 -36.60 1.00
C GLN A 6 21.19 -35.08 1.14
N LYS A 7 21.82 -34.44 0.15
CA LYS A 7 21.84 -32.98 0.01
C LYS A 7 20.38 -32.53 -0.13
N ARG A 8 19.82 -31.98 0.95
CA ARG A 8 18.51 -31.31 0.88
C ARG A 8 18.69 -30.07 0.02
N ASN A 9 18.38 -30.19 -1.26
CA ASN A 9 18.22 -29.05 -2.16
C ASN A 9 16.95 -28.30 -1.75
N MET A 10 17.07 -27.46 -0.73
CA MET A 10 15.99 -26.62 -0.23
C MET A 10 15.98 -25.30 -0.99
N THR A 11 15.81 -25.37 -2.30
CA THR A 11 15.64 -24.18 -3.14
C THR A 11 14.20 -24.17 -3.64
N PHE A 12 13.40 -23.27 -3.05
CA PHE A 12 11.99 -23.05 -3.36
C PHE A 12 11.77 -22.56 -4.81
N ILE A 13 12.83 -22.07 -5.46
CA ILE A 13 12.81 -21.52 -6.81
C ILE A 13 13.52 -22.51 -7.75
N PRO A 14 12.89 -22.93 -8.86
CA PRO A 14 13.51 -23.82 -9.83
C PRO A 14 14.87 -23.27 -10.31
N GLY A 15 15.89 -24.12 -10.35
CA GLY A 15 17.26 -23.71 -10.71
C GLY A 15 17.38 -23.07 -12.10
N GLY A 16 16.49 -23.41 -13.04
CA GLY A 16 16.44 -22.78 -14.36
C GLY A 16 16.04 -21.31 -14.33
N VAL A 17 15.15 -20.92 -13.40
CA VAL A 17 14.70 -19.52 -13.23
C VAL A 17 15.83 -18.67 -12.66
N LEU A 18 16.52 -19.18 -11.63
CA LEU A 18 17.68 -18.50 -11.04
C LEU A 18 18.80 -18.32 -12.05
N ARG A 19 19.03 -19.33 -12.89
CA ARG A 19 20.05 -19.27 -13.94
C ARG A 19 19.70 -18.25 -15.02
N GLY A 20 18.46 -18.21 -15.48
CA GLY A 20 18.00 -17.19 -16.43
C GLY A 20 18.08 -15.76 -15.88
N PHE A 21 17.70 -15.57 -14.62
CA PHE A 21 17.87 -14.28 -13.94
C PHE A 21 19.34 -13.86 -13.86
N TYR A 22 20.21 -14.78 -13.45
CA TYR A 22 21.64 -14.51 -13.36
C TYR A 22 22.22 -14.11 -14.72
N ASP A 23 21.96 -14.91 -15.75
CA ASP A 23 22.52 -14.69 -17.09
C ASP A 23 22.03 -13.38 -17.73
N THR A 24 20.81 -12.95 -17.40
CA THR A 24 20.17 -11.76 -18.00
C THR A 24 20.45 -10.47 -17.21
N ILE A 25 20.38 -10.55 -15.89
CA ILE A 25 20.34 -9.36 -15.01
C ILE A 25 21.59 -9.29 -14.12
N ALA A 26 21.93 -10.37 -13.43
CA ALA A 26 22.97 -10.33 -12.39
C ALA A 26 24.41 -10.56 -12.90
N LYS A 27 24.59 -10.92 -14.18
CA LYS A 27 25.90 -11.21 -14.77
C LYS A 27 26.83 -10.00 -14.80
N ASN A 28 26.28 -8.79 -14.99
CA ASN A 28 27.04 -7.54 -15.09
C ASN A 28 26.69 -6.61 -13.93
N ASN A 29 27.70 -6.04 -13.27
CA ASN A 29 27.51 -5.17 -12.10
C ASN A 29 26.60 -3.96 -12.38
N PHE A 30 26.75 -3.32 -13.55
CA PHE A 30 25.92 -2.17 -13.92
C PHE A 30 24.44 -2.55 -14.07
N SER A 31 24.14 -3.62 -14.80
CA SER A 31 22.77 -4.14 -14.98
C SER A 31 22.14 -4.55 -13.65
N TYR A 32 22.94 -5.17 -12.77
CA TYR A 32 22.48 -5.59 -11.45
C TYR A 32 22.15 -4.38 -10.55
N ILE A 33 23.00 -3.35 -10.54
CA ILE A 33 22.73 -2.11 -9.81
C ILE A 33 21.47 -1.43 -10.34
N LEU A 34 21.32 -1.32 -11.67
CA LEU A 34 20.12 -0.74 -12.27
C LEU A 34 18.85 -1.52 -11.89
N PHE A 35 18.92 -2.86 -11.89
CA PHE A 35 17.83 -3.71 -11.43
C PHE A 35 17.47 -3.47 -9.97
N ILE A 36 18.46 -3.32 -9.08
CA ILE A 36 18.21 -3.00 -7.66
C ILE A 36 17.52 -1.63 -7.54
N VAL A 37 18.05 -0.59 -8.19
CA VAL A 37 17.47 0.76 -8.11
C VAL A 37 16.04 0.78 -8.64
N ALA A 38 15.79 0.15 -9.80
CA ALA A 38 14.44 0.01 -10.34
C ALA A 38 13.52 -0.78 -9.39
N GLY A 39 14.04 -1.85 -8.79
CA GLY A 39 13.34 -2.64 -7.79
C GLY A 39 12.95 -1.83 -6.55
N ILE A 40 13.83 -0.96 -6.07
CA ILE A 40 13.55 -0.07 -4.93
C ILE A 40 12.38 0.86 -5.27
N ILE A 41 12.45 1.56 -6.42
CA ILE A 41 11.41 2.51 -6.83
C ILE A 41 10.05 1.81 -6.94
N VAL A 42 9.99 0.65 -7.60
CA VAL A 42 8.74 -0.12 -7.74
C VAL A 42 8.23 -0.58 -6.37
N THR A 43 9.12 -1.10 -5.53
CA THR A 43 8.75 -1.61 -4.20
C THR A 43 8.26 -0.49 -3.29
N GLU A 44 8.90 0.68 -3.32
CA GLU A 44 8.49 1.85 -2.53
C GLU A 44 7.07 2.31 -2.86
N ASN A 45 6.73 2.40 -4.15
CA ASN A 45 5.39 2.77 -4.59
C ASN A 45 4.33 1.75 -4.12
N ILE A 46 4.59 0.46 -4.32
CA ILE A 46 3.67 -0.60 -3.89
C ILE A 46 3.53 -0.61 -2.37
N TYR A 47 4.64 -0.51 -1.66
CA TYR A 47 4.66 -0.56 -0.20
C TYR A 47 3.93 0.64 0.40
N GLY A 48 4.15 1.86 -0.11
CA GLY A 48 3.42 3.06 0.33
C GLY A 48 1.90 2.88 0.20
N SER A 49 1.42 2.55 -1.00
CA SER A 49 -0.02 2.35 -1.22
C SER A 49 -0.61 1.19 -0.40
N ALA A 50 0.14 0.09 -0.24
CA ALA A 50 -0.33 -1.05 0.53
C ALA A 50 -0.42 -0.73 2.03
N VAL A 51 0.59 -0.05 2.58
CA VAL A 51 0.59 0.34 4.00
C VAL A 51 -0.49 1.37 4.27
N ASP A 52 -0.67 2.36 3.40
CA ASP A 52 -1.74 3.35 3.51
C ASP A 52 -3.12 2.70 3.43
N ALA A 53 -3.32 1.74 2.54
CA ALA A 53 -4.59 1.00 2.45
C ALA A 53 -4.87 0.17 3.71
N VAL A 54 -3.86 -0.51 4.26
CA VAL A 54 -3.99 -1.25 5.53
C VAL A 54 -4.28 -0.31 6.68
N TRP A 55 -3.63 0.85 6.72
CA TRP A 55 -3.84 1.86 7.75
C TRP A 55 -5.22 2.49 7.67
N ALA A 56 -5.65 2.90 6.47
CA ALA A 56 -6.97 3.47 6.21
C ALA A 56 -8.09 2.47 6.49
N SER A 57 -7.89 1.18 6.17
CA SER A 57 -8.86 0.13 6.50
C SER A 57 -9.04 -0.03 8.02
N LYS A 58 -7.96 0.03 8.80
CA LYS A 58 -8.04 -0.08 10.27
C LYS A 58 -8.53 1.18 10.97
N ASN A 59 -8.32 2.35 10.36
CA ASN A 59 -8.70 3.65 10.92
C ASN A 59 -9.84 4.34 10.16
N ASN A 60 -10.67 3.54 9.48
CA ASN A 60 -11.83 4.04 8.76
C ASN A 60 -12.79 4.77 9.72
N GLY A 61 -13.19 5.99 9.37
CA GLY A 61 -14.01 6.87 10.21
C GLY A 61 -13.22 7.73 11.20
N LYS A 62 -11.88 7.63 11.23
CA LYS A 62 -11.00 8.43 12.12
C LYS A 62 -9.93 9.23 11.38
N THR A 63 -9.72 8.96 10.09
CA THR A 63 -8.84 9.79 9.25
C THR A 63 -9.62 10.96 8.68
N PHE A 64 -8.95 12.11 8.48
CA PHE A 64 -9.56 13.34 7.93
C PHE A 64 -10.39 13.06 6.65
N ASP A 65 -9.92 12.15 5.81
CA ASP A 65 -10.57 11.78 4.54
C ASP A 65 -11.77 10.83 4.69
N THR A 66 -11.94 10.19 5.86
CA THR A 66 -13.03 9.23 6.11
C THR A 66 -13.94 9.62 7.27
N ILE A 67 -13.63 10.71 7.98
CA ILE A 67 -14.50 11.30 9.01
C ILE A 67 -15.71 11.91 8.31
N ASP A 68 -16.89 11.59 8.84
CA ASP A 68 -18.14 12.20 8.40
C ASP A 68 -18.24 13.62 8.96
N TRP A 69 -18.01 14.61 8.11
CA TRP A 69 -18.07 16.02 8.48
C TRP A 69 -19.50 16.53 8.65
N SER A 70 -20.52 15.81 8.17
CA SER A 70 -21.92 16.22 8.34
C SER A 70 -22.38 16.14 9.79
N VAL A 71 -21.68 15.39 10.65
CA VAL A 71 -21.93 15.35 12.10
C VAL A 71 -21.58 16.68 12.78
N PHE A 72 -20.73 17.49 12.15
CA PHE A 72 -20.30 18.79 12.66
C PHE A 72 -20.90 19.96 11.88
N ALA A 73 -21.68 19.69 10.83
CA ALA A 73 -22.55 20.70 10.26
C ALA A 73 -23.63 20.95 11.31
N GLU A 74 -23.63 22.14 11.91
CA GLU A 74 -24.82 22.63 12.60
C GLU A 74 -25.96 22.51 11.58
N ASP A 75 -27.02 21.78 11.94
CA ASP A 75 -28.27 21.86 11.20
C ASP A 75 -28.60 23.36 11.23
N ASP A 76 -28.45 24.04 10.09
CA ASP A 76 -29.11 25.32 9.82
C ASP A 76 -30.62 24.99 9.79
N GLU A 77 -31.18 24.64 10.95
CA GLU A 77 -32.61 24.64 11.22
C GLU A 77 -33.03 26.07 10.96
N GLU A 78 -33.60 26.26 9.78
CA GLU A 78 -34.27 27.45 9.27
C GLU A 78 -34.85 28.25 10.44
N GLU A 79 -34.23 29.39 10.78
CA GLU A 79 -34.82 30.38 11.67
C GLU A 79 -36.17 30.77 11.05
N GLU A 80 -37.27 30.19 11.55
CA GLU A 80 -38.63 30.62 11.24
C GLU A 80 -38.72 32.10 11.63
N GLU A 81 -38.62 32.99 10.63
CA GLU A 81 -38.87 34.42 10.80
C GLU A 81 -40.29 34.57 11.35
N GLU A 82 -40.42 34.86 12.65
CA GLU A 82 -41.68 35.26 13.27
C GLU A 82 -42.14 36.54 12.56
N GLU A 83 -43.15 36.44 11.70
CA GLU A 83 -43.81 37.59 11.09
C GLU A 83 -44.41 38.46 12.22
N GLU A 84 -43.76 39.59 12.52
CA GLU A 84 -44.34 40.63 13.38
C GLU A 84 -45.58 41.21 12.68
N ASP A 85 -46.74 40.89 13.24
CA ASP A 85 -48.07 41.41 12.92
C ASP A 85 -48.12 42.93 13.22
N ASP A 86 -47.95 43.76 12.19
CA ASP A 86 -47.95 45.23 12.30
C ASP A 86 -49.39 45.77 12.20
N ASP A 87 -50.05 45.89 13.36
CA ASP A 87 -51.31 46.60 13.57
C ASP A 87 -51.11 48.14 13.46
N GLU A 88 -51.47 48.76 12.31
CA GLU A 88 -51.95 50.17 12.25
C GLU A 88 -52.91 50.47 11.07
#